data_AF-A0A963U8X5-F1
#
_entry.id   AF-A0A963U8X5-F1
#
_cell.length_a   1.000
_cell.length_b   1.000
_cell.length_c   1.000
_cell.angle_alpha   90.00
_cell.angle_beta   90.00
_cell.angle_gamma   90.00
#
_symmetry.space_group_name_H-M   'P 1'
#
loop_
_entity.id
_entity.type
_entity.pdbx_description
1 polymer ?
#
loop_
_entity_poly.entity_id
_entity_poly.type
_entity_poly.pdbx_seq_one_letter_code
_entity_poly.pdbx_strand_id
1 'polypeptide(L)'
;SRDFPRESRLFANEVLQGAPRLMELLGGELKALVDEKSAVLRQWAAEGRIANLPPQHLIFAIWALTQHYADFEVQVRAVLGEGHDPYAEAHEFLDLLFTKLIMP
;
A
#
# COMPACT_ATOMS: atom_id res chain seq x y z
N SER A 1 -2.34 7.92 3.65
CA SER A 1 -3.80 7.74 3.51
C SER A 1 -4.54 8.25 4.75
N ARG A 2 -4.11 7.91 5.98
CA ARG A 2 -4.73 8.41 7.23
C ARG A 2 -4.95 9.93 7.29
N ASP A 3 -3.91 10.71 7.00
CA ASP A 3 -3.98 12.18 7.15
C ASP A 3 -4.65 12.86 5.94
N PHE A 4 -4.77 12.15 4.81
CA PHE A 4 -5.36 12.61 3.55
C PHE A 4 -6.33 11.56 2.97
N PRO A 5 -7.43 11.25 3.68
CA PRO A 5 -8.31 10.14 3.33
C PRO A 5 -9.22 10.47 2.15
N ARG A 6 -9.49 11.76 1.89
CA ARG A 6 -10.29 12.21 0.74
C ARG A 6 -9.54 12.00 -0.57
N GLU A 7 -8.25 12.31 -0.57
CA GLU A 7 -7.33 12.17 -1.69
C GLU A 7 -7.10 10.69 -2.02
N SER A 8 -6.95 9.85 -0.99
CA SER A 8 -6.87 8.39 -1.15
C SER A 8 -8.13 7.84 -1.85
N ARG A 9 -9.32 8.22 -1.37
CA ARG A 9 -10.60 7.83 -1.98
C ARG A 9 -10.77 8.37 -3.40
N LEU A 10 -10.34 9.60 -3.67
CA LEU A 10 -10.39 10.18 -5.01
C LEU A 10 -9.56 9.36 -5.99
N PHE A 11 -8.32 9.03 -5.62
CA PHE A 11 -7.44 8.18 -6.41
C PHE A 11 -8.05 6.79 -6.63
N ALA A 12 -8.53 6.14 -5.56
CA ALA A 12 -9.15 4.82 -5.63
C ALA A 12 -10.36 4.80 -6.57
N ASN A 13 -11.24 5.79 -6.48
CA ASN A 13 -12.43 5.89 -7.34
C ASN A 13 -12.07 6.06 -8.82
N GLU A 14 -11.07 6.87 -9.13
CA GLU A 14 -10.59 7.05 -10.51
C GLU A 14 -10.01 5.74 -11.06
N VAL A 15 -9.24 4.99 -10.25
CA VAL A 15 -8.73 3.65 -10.61
C VAL A 15 -9.88 2.65 -10.84
N LEU A 16 -10.90 2.63 -9.96
CA LEU A 16 -12.08 1.76 -10.11
C LEU A 16 -12.88 2.06 -11.37
N GLN A 17 -12.85 3.29 -11.86
CA GLN A 17 -13.45 3.69 -13.14
C GLN A 17 -12.59 3.33 -14.37
N GLY A 18 -11.48 2.63 -14.18
CA GLY A 18 -10.55 2.28 -15.25
C GLY A 18 -9.48 3.34 -15.52
N ALA A 19 -9.28 4.27 -14.59
CA ALA A 19 -8.29 5.35 -14.65
C ALA A 19 -8.35 6.23 -15.91
N PRO A 20 -9.53 6.69 -16.37
CA PRO A 20 -9.66 7.43 -17.63
C PRO A 20 -8.81 8.71 -17.70
N ARG A 21 -8.50 9.35 -16.57
CA ARG A 21 -7.66 10.56 -16.49
C ARG A 21 -6.26 10.28 -15.95
N LEU A 22 -6.04 9.11 -15.36
CA LEU A 22 -4.77 8.77 -14.72
C LEU A 22 -3.92 7.79 -15.54
N MET A 23 -4.45 7.16 -16.58
CA MET A 23 -3.75 6.08 -17.31
C MET A 23 -2.35 6.51 -17.80
N GLU A 24 -2.21 7.71 -18.36
CA GLU A 24 -0.91 8.23 -18.82
C GLU A 24 0.08 8.43 -17.66
N LEU A 25 -0.39 8.95 -16.52
CA LEU A 25 0.42 9.11 -15.32
C LEU A 25 0.84 7.74 -14.73
N LEU A 26 -0.09 6.78 -14.69
CA LEU A 26 0.13 5.43 -14.16
C LEU A 26 1.15 4.66 -15.01
N GLY A 27 0.98 4.70 -16.34
CA GLY A 27 1.87 4.02 -17.29
C GLY A 27 3.22 4.71 -17.50
N GLY A 28 3.31 6.01 -17.17
CA GLY A 28 4.50 6.83 -17.30
C GLY A 28 5.26 7.00 -15.99
N GLU A 29 5.02 8.14 -15.32
CA GLU A 29 5.80 8.57 -14.15
C GLU A 29 5.72 7.58 -12.98
N LEU A 30 4.53 7.06 -12.68
CA LEU A 30 4.37 6.10 -11.59
C LEU A 30 5.13 4.81 -11.88
N LYS A 31 5.04 4.30 -13.11
CA LYS A 31 5.78 3.11 -13.52
C LYS A 31 7.29 3.32 -13.39
N ALA A 32 7.81 4.45 -13.86
CA ALA A 32 9.23 4.76 -13.77
C ALA A 32 9.70 4.80 -12.31
N LEU A 33 8.92 5.42 -11.42
CA LEU A 33 9.21 5.45 -9.99
C LEU A 33 9.17 4.05 -9.37
N VAL A 34 8.18 3.22 -9.70
CA VAL A 34 8.09 1.83 -9.22
C VAL A 34 9.28 1.00 -9.68
N ASP A 35 9.72 1.16 -10.93
CA ASP A 35 10.87 0.44 -11.47
C ASP A 35 12.17 0.84 -10.72
N GLU A 36 12.34 2.14 -10.44
CA GLU A 36 13.46 2.67 -9.66
C GLU A 36 13.50 2.07 -8.24
N LYS A 37 12.39 2.13 -7.50
CA LYS A 37 12.34 1.59 -6.13
C LYS A 37 12.43 0.07 -6.11
N SER A 38 11.92 -0.59 -7.14
CA SER A 38 12.09 -2.04 -7.29
C SER A 38 13.54 -2.45 -7.47
N ALA A 39 14.38 -1.61 -8.11
CA ALA A 39 15.81 -1.89 -8.22
C ALA A 39 16.50 -1.87 -6.85
N VAL A 40 16.15 -0.90 -6.00
CA VAL A 40 16.66 -0.81 -4.61
C VAL A 40 16.27 -2.05 -3.79
N LEU A 41 15.01 -2.48 -3.86
CA LEU A 41 14.53 -3.66 -3.15
C LEU A 41 15.25 -4.94 -3.62
N ARG A 42 15.47 -5.10 -4.93
CA ARG A 42 16.25 -6.23 -5.47
C ARG A 42 17.68 -6.23 -4.96
N GLN A 43 18.30 -5.06 -4.87
CA GLN A 43 19.65 -4.94 -4.33
C GLN A 43 19.68 -5.38 -2.86
N TRP A 44 18.74 -4.92 -2.03
CA TRP A 44 18.67 -5.34 -0.62
C TRP A 44 18.44 -6.84 -0.46
N ALA A 45 17.63 -7.44 -1.31
CA ALA A 45 17.44 -8.89 -1.33
C ALA A 45 18.73 -9.63 -1.72
N ALA A 46 19.46 -9.16 -2.74
CA ALA A 46 20.74 -9.74 -3.14
C ALA A 46 21.83 -9.61 -2.05
N GLU A 47 21.77 -8.55 -1.24
CA GLU A 47 22.63 -8.31 -0.07
C GLU A 47 22.20 -9.14 1.16
N GLY A 48 21.10 -9.90 1.10
CA GLY A 48 20.57 -10.66 2.23
C GLY A 48 19.99 -9.79 3.35
N ARG A 49 19.66 -8.53 3.07
CA ARG A 49 19.10 -7.58 4.05
C ARG A 49 17.60 -7.74 4.23
N ILE A 50 16.92 -8.24 3.21
CA ILE A 50 15.51 -8.61 3.22
C ILE A 50 15.30 -9.94 2.47
N ALA A 51 14.16 -10.58 2.69
CA ALA A 51 13.72 -11.73 1.90
C ALA A 51 13.71 -11.43 0.39
N ASN A 52 13.99 -12.46 -0.42
CA ASN A 52 13.89 -12.37 -1.88
C ASN A 52 12.41 -12.41 -2.33
N LEU A 53 11.80 -11.24 -2.42
CA LEU A 53 10.39 -11.03 -2.77
C LEU A 53 10.26 -10.31 -4.12
N PRO A 54 9.19 -10.56 -4.90
CA PRO A 54 8.86 -9.73 -6.05
C PRO A 54 8.58 -8.28 -5.62
N PRO A 55 9.41 -7.29 -6.00
CA PRO A 55 9.36 -5.96 -5.38
C PRO A 55 8.11 -5.18 -5.74
N GLN A 56 7.58 -5.34 -6.96
CA GLN A 56 6.32 -4.70 -7.35
C GLN A 56 5.16 -5.17 -6.47
N HIS A 57 5.08 -6.48 -6.18
CA HIS A 57 4.02 -7.01 -5.32
C HIS A 57 4.16 -6.55 -3.87
N LEU A 58 5.39 -6.37 -3.36
CA LEU A 58 5.61 -5.78 -2.05
C LEU A 58 5.09 -4.33 -2.00
N ILE A 59 5.40 -3.53 -3.02
CA ILE A 59 4.90 -2.15 -3.14
C ILE A 59 3.37 -2.13 -3.20
N PHE A 60 2.76 -2.97 -4.05
CA PHE A 60 1.31 -3.06 -4.17
C PHE A 60 0.65 -3.50 -2.86
N ALA A 61 1.23 -4.44 -2.13
CA ALA A 61 0.72 -4.88 -0.83
C ALA A 61 0.75 -3.75 0.21
N ILE A 62 1.85 -2.99 0.29
CA ILE A 62 1.95 -1.84 1.19
C ILE A 62 0.86 -0.82 0.88
N TRP A 63 0.69 -0.45 -0.39
CA TRP A 63 -0.35 0.48 -0.83
C TRP A 63 -1.75 -0.04 -0.52
N ALA A 64 -2.08 -1.25 -0.98
CA ALA A 64 -3.41 -1.83 -0.79
C ALA A 64 -3.79 -1.90 0.69
N LEU A 65 -2.90 -2.42 1.54
CA LEU A 65 -3.20 -2.61 2.95
C LEU A 65 -3.29 -1.28 3.71
N THR A 66 -2.41 -0.32 3.44
CA THR A 66 -2.45 0.99 4.14
C THR A 66 -3.57 1.90 3.63
N GLN A 67 -3.93 1.82 2.35
CA GLN A 67 -5.03 2.60 1.77
C GLN A 67 -6.40 2.02 2.12
N HIS A 68 -6.51 0.70 2.31
CA HIS A 68 -7.77 0.05 2.71
C HIS A 68 -8.42 0.72 3.91
N TYR A 69 -7.64 1.04 4.96
CA TYR A 69 -8.14 1.71 6.17
C TYR A 69 -8.64 3.14 5.96
N ALA A 70 -8.31 3.81 4.85
CA ALA A 70 -8.86 5.12 4.49
C ALA A 70 -9.98 5.02 3.45
N ASP A 71 -9.81 4.15 2.46
CA ASP A 71 -10.73 4.02 1.33
C ASP A 71 -12.02 3.31 1.75
N PHE A 72 -11.90 2.32 2.63
CA PHE A 72 -12.98 1.49 3.16
C PHE A 72 -13.26 1.78 4.64
N GLU A 73 -12.93 2.99 5.13
CA GLU A 73 -13.06 3.36 6.55
C GLU A 73 -14.45 3.01 7.14
N VAL A 74 -15.51 3.28 6.39
CA VAL A 74 -16.90 2.95 6.81
C VAL A 74 -17.08 1.46 7.03
N GLN A 75 -16.57 0.62 6.11
CA GLN A 75 -16.64 -0.84 6.24
C GLN A 75 -15.81 -1.32 7.42
N VAL A 76 -14.57 -0.84 7.54
CA VAL A 76 -13.65 -1.23 8.60
C VAL A 76 -14.24 -0.92 9.99
N ARG A 77 -14.74 0.30 10.19
CA ARG A 77 -15.38 0.70 11.44
C ARG A 77 -16.63 -0.11 11.76
N ALA A 78 -17.45 -0.41 10.75
CA ALA A 78 -18.66 -1.22 10.94
C ALA A 78 -18.33 -2.66 11.36
N VAL A 79 -17.25 -3.25 10.85
CA VAL A 79 -16.84 -4.62 11.20
C VAL A 79 -16.15 -4.68 12.56
N LEU A 80 -15.27 -3.73 12.88
CA LEU A 80 -14.58 -3.69 14.18
C LEU A 80 -15.54 -3.36 15.34
N GLY A 81 -16.53 -2.51 15.09
CA GLY A 81 -17.49 -2.08 16.11
C GLY A 81 -16.99 -0.94 17.00
N GLU A 82 -17.77 -0.62 18.03
CA GLU A 82 -17.48 0.49 18.94
C GLU A 82 -16.28 0.20 19.85
N GLY A 83 -15.54 1.25 20.22
CA GLY A 83 -14.38 1.14 21.13
C GLY A 83 -13.05 0.77 20.44
N HIS A 84 -13.08 0.48 19.14
CA HIS A 84 -11.89 0.18 18.35
C HIS A 84 -11.32 1.43 17.65
N ASP A 85 -9.99 1.49 17.54
CA ASP A 85 -9.30 2.47 16.70
C ASP A 85 -8.68 1.74 15.50
N PRO A 86 -9.33 1.80 14.32
CA PRO A 86 -8.86 1.10 13.13
C PRO A 86 -7.43 1.44 12.74
N TYR A 87 -6.98 2.69 12.95
CA TYR A 87 -5.65 3.10 12.50
C TYR A 87 -4.57 2.66 13.46
N ALA A 88 -4.83 2.70 14.77
CA ALA A 88 -3.90 2.19 15.77
C ALA A 88 -3.72 0.67 15.63
N GLU A 89 -4.83 -0.08 15.53
CA GLU A 89 -4.81 -1.53 15.39
C GLU A 89 -4.21 -1.97 14.04
N ALA A 90 -4.49 -1.24 12.95
CA ALA A 90 -3.85 -1.47 11.66
C ALA A 90 -2.35 -1.28 11.72
N HIS A 91 -1.85 -0.24 12.40
CA HIS A 91 -0.42 0.02 12.49
C HIS A 91 0.32 -1.15 13.12
N GLU A 92 -0.16 -1.65 14.27
CA GLU A 92 0.46 -2.80 14.95
C GLU A 92 0.45 -4.05 14.07
N PHE A 93 -0.67 -4.33 13.39
CA PHE A 93 -0.80 -5.48 12.50
C PHE A 93 0.12 -5.38 11.28
N LEU A 94 0.16 -4.22 10.62
CA LEU A 94 0.95 -4.02 9.40
C LEU A 94 2.45 -4.03 9.69
N ASP A 95 2.88 -3.45 10.82
CA ASP A 95 4.28 -3.52 11.26
C ASP A 95 4.70 -4.96 11.51
N LEU A 96 3.87 -5.75 12.20
CA LEU A 96 4.11 -7.19 12.40
C LEU A 96 4.18 -7.95 11.07
N LEU A 97 3.20 -7.73 10.19
CA LEU A 97 3.07 -8.40 8.91
C LEU A 97 4.29 -8.15 8.02
N PHE A 98 4.62 -6.87 7.79
CA PHE A 98 5.72 -6.52 6.89
C PHE A 98 7.08 -6.86 7.49
N THR A 99 7.27 -6.68 8.81
CA THR A 99 8.52 -7.11 9.47
C THR A 99 8.74 -8.61 9.26
N LYS A 100 7.72 -9.43 9.49
CA LYS A 100 7.82 -10.88 9.26
C LYS A 100 8.04 -11.25 7.80
N LEU A 101 7.35 -10.57 6.89
CA LEU A 101 7.44 -10.84 5.46
C LEU A 101 8.83 -10.52 4.89
N ILE A 102 9.46 -9.43 5.33
CA ILE A 102 10.74 -8.98 4.77
C ILE A 102 11.97 -9.56 5.48
N MET A 103 11.81 -10.29 6.59
CA MET A 103 12.95 -10.94 7.26
C MET A 103 13.62 -11.97 6.33
N PRO A 104 14.97 -12.00 6.22
CA PRO A 104 15.71 -12.93 5.36
C PRO A 104 15.47 -14.42 5.64
#